data_AF-A0A2R7JY60-F1
#
_entry.id   AF-A0A2R7JY60-F1
#
_cell.length_a   1.000
_cell.length_b   1.000
_cell.length_c   1.000
_cell.angle_alpha   90.00
_cell.angle_beta   90.00
_cell.angle_gamma   90.00
#
_symmetry.space_group_name_H-M   'P 1'
#
loop_
_entity.id
_entity.type
_entity.pdbx_description
1 polymer ?
#
loop_
_entity_poly.entity_id
_entity_poly.type
_entity_poly.pdbx_seq_one_letter_code
_entity_poly.pdbx_strand_id
1 'polypeptide(L)'
;MQTERVTFLTTPDHKAALDAYAALHGHSVGHVLREASSRYIAEGTADEEAELAALVAEVNKAIPKMNAALDDMSRTLDETHAEVDRTLRAAGIRP
;
A
#
# COMPACT_ATOMS: atom_id res chain seq x y z
N MET A 1 -36.48 -6.16 2.56
CA MET A 1 -35.52 -6.26 1.44
C MET A 1 -35.94 -7.46 0.59
N GLN A 2 -36.41 -7.24 -0.64
CA GLN A 2 -36.71 -8.35 -1.56
C GLN A 2 -35.41 -8.76 -2.25
N THR A 3 -35.06 -10.04 -2.16
CA THR A 3 -33.87 -10.60 -2.81
C THR A 3 -34.31 -11.55 -3.92
N GLU A 4 -33.72 -11.40 -5.10
CA GLU A 4 -33.94 -12.31 -6.22
C GLU A 4 -32.85 -13.39 -6.28
N ARG A 5 -33.18 -14.55 -6.88
CA ARG A 5 -32.23 -15.64 -7.09
C ARG A 5 -31.40 -15.39 -8.34
N VAL A 6 -30.09 -15.26 -8.17
CA VAL A 6 -29.12 -15.24 -9.27
C VAL A 6 -28.46 -16.61 -9.35
N THR A 7 -28.41 -17.19 -10.56
CA THR A 7 -27.69 -18.44 -10.84
C THR A 7 -26.56 -18.13 -11.82
N PHE A 8 -25.37 -18.64 -11.55
CA PHE A 8 -24.22 -18.53 -12.45
C PHE A 8 -23.65 -19.92 -12.70
N LEU A 9 -23.01 -20.09 -13.85
CA LEU A 9 -22.32 -21.32 -14.21
C LEU A 9 -20.84 -21.17 -13.87
N THR A 10 -20.25 -22.22 -13.33
CA THR A 10 -18.82 -22.30 -13.01
C THR A 10 -18.33 -23.73 -13.16
N THR A 11 -17.01 -23.91 -13.23
CA THR A 11 -16.42 -25.24 -13.26
C THR A 11 -16.52 -25.91 -11.88
N PRO A 12 -16.49 -27.26 -11.81
CA PRO A 12 -16.48 -27.97 -10.53
C PRO A 12 -15.35 -27.51 -9.60
N ASP A 13 -14.15 -27.30 -10.16
CA ASP A 13 -12.98 -26.88 -9.39
C ASP A 13 -13.14 -25.48 -8.80
N HIS A 14 -13.67 -24.53 -9.57
CA HIS A 14 -13.96 -23.19 -9.06
C HIS A 14 -15.06 -23.21 -8.00
N LYS A 15 -16.08 -24.06 -8.15
CA LYS A 15 -17.09 -24.22 -7.11
C LYS A 15 -16.45 -24.71 -5.80
N ALA A 16 -15.61 -25.75 -5.87
CA ALA A 16 -14.94 -26.29 -4.69
C ALA A 16 -14.02 -25.25 -4.02
N ALA A 17 -13.28 -24.47 -4.81
CA ALA A 17 -12.45 -23.38 -4.30
C ALA A 17 -13.28 -22.29 -3.60
N LEU A 18 -14.43 -21.94 -4.17
CA LEU A 18 -15.34 -20.94 -3.61
C LEU A 18 -16.00 -21.43 -2.32
N ASP A 19 -16.41 -22.71 -2.28
CA ASP A 19 -16.94 -23.36 -1.08
C ASP A 19 -15.91 -23.36 0.05
N ALA A 20 -14.65 -23.71 -0.26
CA ALA A 20 -13.56 -23.71 0.71
C ALA A 20 -13.24 -22.30 1.22
N TYR A 21 -13.19 -21.30 0.33
CA TYR A 21 -12.97 -19.91 0.70
C TYR A 21 -14.07 -19.39 1.62
N ALA A 22 -15.34 -19.64 1.27
CA ALA A 22 -16.48 -19.21 2.07
C ALA A 22 -16.47 -19.87 3.46
N ALA A 23 -16.18 -21.17 3.53
CA ALA A 23 -16.06 -21.90 4.79
C ALA A 23 -14.93 -21.35 5.69
N LEU A 24 -13.76 -21.06 5.11
CA LEU A 24 -12.62 -20.50 5.85
C LEU A 24 -12.95 -19.14 6.50
N HIS A 25 -13.79 -18.34 5.85
CA HIS A 25 -14.16 -17.00 6.31
C HIS A 25 -15.50 -16.97 7.07
N GLY A 26 -16.10 -18.13 7.37
CA GLY A 26 -17.36 -18.19 8.11
C GLY A 26 -18.56 -17.59 7.35
N HIS A 27 -18.53 -17.63 6.02
CA HIS A 27 -19.54 -17.04 5.16
C HIS A 27 -20.18 -18.08 4.23
N SER A 28 -21.35 -17.74 3.67
CA SER A 28 -21.93 -18.52 2.58
C SER A 28 -21.36 -18.06 1.24
N VAL A 29 -21.32 -18.96 0.26
CA VAL A 29 -20.93 -18.62 -1.12
C VAL A 29 -21.73 -17.45 -1.67
N GLY A 30 -23.04 -17.42 -1.41
CA GLY A 30 -23.90 -16.32 -1.83
C GLY A 30 -23.57 -14.99 -1.16
N HIS A 31 -23.04 -15.01 0.07
CA HIS A 31 -22.52 -13.79 0.72
C HIS A 31 -21.26 -13.31 0.00
N VAL A 32 -20.28 -14.20 -0.20
CA VAL A 32 -19.01 -13.88 -0.89
C VAL A 32 -19.27 -13.29 -2.27
N LEU A 33 -20.13 -13.92 -3.07
CA LEU A 33 -20.43 -13.45 -4.42
C LEU A 33 -21.20 -12.13 -4.44
N ARG A 34 -22.12 -11.93 -3.49
CA ARG A 34 -22.84 -10.65 -3.38
C ARG A 34 -21.90 -9.51 -3.02
N GLU A 35 -20.97 -9.76 -2.11
CA GLU A 35 -19.99 -8.76 -1.72
C GLU A 35 -19.01 -8.46 -2.87
N ALA A 36 -18.44 -9.50 -3.48
CA ALA A 36 -17.53 -9.35 -4.61
C ALA A 36 -18.19 -8.61 -5.80
N SER A 37 -19.43 -8.96 -6.13
CA SER A 37 -20.18 -8.26 -7.18
C SER A 37 -20.52 -6.81 -6.80
N SER A 38 -20.84 -6.54 -5.54
CA SER A 38 -21.09 -5.17 -5.07
C SER A 38 -19.83 -4.31 -5.17
N ARG A 39 -18.67 -4.85 -4.80
CA ARG A 39 -17.36 -4.19 -4.99
C ARG A 39 -17.09 -3.93 -6.46
N TYR A 40 -17.18 -4.97 -7.29
CA TYR A 40 -16.92 -4.87 -8.72
C TYR A 40 -17.81 -3.84 -9.44
N ILE A 41 -19.08 -3.70 -9.03
CA ILE A 41 -19.99 -2.69 -9.57
C ILE A 41 -19.66 -1.28 -9.04
N ALA A 42 -19.24 -1.17 -7.78
CA ALA A 42 -18.87 0.10 -7.16
C ALA A 42 -17.52 0.63 -7.67
N GLU A 43 -16.56 -0.26 -7.95
CA GLU A 43 -15.20 -0.01 -8.43
C GLU A 43 -15.16 0.26 -9.96
N GLY A 44 -16.18 0.90 -10.52
CA GLY A 44 -16.31 1.13 -11.97
C GLY A 44 -14.99 1.52 -12.65
N THR A 45 -14.68 0.83 -13.76
CA THR A 45 -13.39 0.74 -14.47
C THR A 45 -12.73 2.05 -14.97
N ALA A 46 -13.31 3.21 -14.68
CA ALA A 46 -12.75 4.52 -15.02
C ALA A 46 -11.97 5.16 -13.85
N ASP A 47 -12.11 4.67 -12.62
CA ASP A 47 -11.54 5.29 -11.43
C ASP A 47 -10.12 4.78 -11.12
N GLU A 48 -9.89 3.47 -11.23
CA GLU A 48 -8.61 2.85 -10.82
C GLU A 48 -7.39 3.37 -11.59
N GLU A 49 -7.49 3.55 -12.91
CA GLU A 49 -6.38 4.08 -13.73
C GLU A 49 -6.11 5.56 -13.41
N ALA A 50 -7.15 6.33 -13.11
CA ALA A 50 -7.02 7.73 -12.72
C ALA A 50 -6.42 7.87 -11.30
N GLU A 51 -6.83 7.01 -10.37
CA GLU A 51 -6.25 6.91 -9.03
C GLU A 51 -4.78 6.48 -9.08
N LEU A 52 -4.45 5.48 -9.90
CA LEU A 52 -3.08 5.03 -10.11
C LEU A 52 -2.22 6.16 -10.70
N ALA A 53 -2.71 6.87 -11.71
CA ALA A 53 -2.01 8.01 -12.30
C ALA A 53 -1.78 9.14 -11.28
N ALA A 54 -2.76 9.42 -10.41
CA ALA A 54 -2.63 10.41 -9.35
C ALA A 54 -1.58 9.98 -8.30
N LEU A 55 -1.57 8.70 -7.91
CA LEU A 55 -0.59 8.16 -6.97
C LEU A 55 0.83 8.22 -7.55
N VAL A 56 1.00 7.82 -8.82
CA VAL A 56 2.29 7.90 -9.52
C VAL A 56 2.79 9.35 -9.60
N ALA A 57 1.91 10.31 -9.87
CA ALA A 57 2.27 11.72 -9.91
C ALA A 57 2.77 12.24 -8.55
N GLU A 58 2.10 11.89 -7.45
CA GLU A 58 2.53 12.28 -6.11
C GLU A 58 3.83 11.58 -5.69
N VAL A 59 4.01 10.30 -6.02
CA VAL A 59 5.27 9.57 -5.75
C VAL A 59 6.44 10.21 -6.51
N ASN A 60 6.26 10.53 -7.79
CA ASN A 60 7.29 11.20 -8.61
C ASN A 60 7.68 12.58 -8.06
N LYS A 61 6.77 13.25 -7.36
CA LYS A 61 7.02 14.53 -6.70
C LYS A 61 7.63 14.36 -5.31
N ALA A 62 7.29 13.30 -4.59
CA ALA A 62 7.76 13.02 -3.24
C ALA A 62 9.20 12.49 -3.22
N ILE A 63 9.55 11.56 -4.11
CA ILE A 63 10.87 10.90 -4.14
C ILE A 63 12.03 11.91 -4.22
N PRO A 64 12.03 12.91 -5.13
CA PRO A 64 13.13 13.88 -5.19
C PRO A 64 13.28 14.70 -3.91
N LYS A 65 12.16 15.04 -3.25
CA LYS A 65 12.18 15.77 -1.97
C LYS A 65 12.75 14.93 -0.85
N MET A 66 12.41 13.64 -0.81
CA MET A 66 12.95 12.69 0.16
C MET A 66 14.46 12.53 -0.01
N ASN A 67 14.93 12.38 -1.25
CA ASN A 67 16.36 12.30 -1.54
C ASN A 67 17.09 13.57 -1.09
N ALA A 68 16.57 14.75 -1.44
CA ALA A 68 17.16 16.01 -1.01
C ALA A 68 17.20 16.17 0.52
N ALA A 69 16.17 15.72 1.23
CA ALA A 69 16.15 15.75 2.69
C ALA A 69 17.17 14.80 3.30
N LEU A 70 17.35 13.60 2.73
CA LEU A 70 18.35 12.63 3.19
C LEU A 70 19.77 13.12 2.94
N ASP A 71 20.03 13.76 1.80
CA ASP A 71 21.32 14.37 1.48
C ASP A 71 21.64 15.50 2.47
N ASP A 72 20.67 16.36 2.77
CA ASP A 72 20.82 17.46 3.73
C ASP A 72 21.07 16.96 5.16
N MET A 73 20.35 15.92 5.58
CA MET A 73 20.58 15.26 6.86
C MET A 73 22.00 14.67 6.95
N SER A 74 22.45 14.00 5.89
CA SER A 74 23.79 13.40 5.85
C SER A 74 24.87 14.47 6.00
N ARG A 75 24.74 15.58 5.25
CA ARG A 75 25.64 16.73 5.37
C ARG A 75 25.65 17.31 6.78
N THR A 76 24.47 17.50 7.37
CA THR A 76 24.35 18.05 8.72
C THR A 76 25.04 17.15 9.76
N LEU A 77 24.90 15.83 9.62
CA LEU A 77 25.59 14.88 10.49
C LEU A 77 27.11 14.94 10.33
N ASP A 78 27.61 15.02 9.10
CA ASP A 78 29.04 15.15 8.83
C ASP A 78 29.62 16.44 9.42
N GLU A 79 28.93 17.56 9.25
CA GLU A 79 29.31 18.85 9.84
C GLU A 79 29.32 18.79 11.38
N THR A 80 28.29 18.19 11.96
CA THR A 80 28.16 18.02 13.41
C THR A 80 29.30 17.14 13.95
N HIS A 81 29.59 16.01 13.29
CA HIS A 81 30.69 15.14 13.67
C HIS A 81 32.03 15.87 13.59
N ALA A 82 32.27 16.64 12.52
CA ALA A 82 33.49 17.41 12.37
C ALA A 82 33.64 18.51 13.45
N GLU A 83 32.55 19.15 13.86
CA GLU A 83 32.54 20.11 14.95
C GLU A 83 32.81 19.46 16.32
N VAL A 84 32.13 18.35 16.60
CA VAL A 84 32.36 17.57 17.83
C VAL A 84 33.81 17.11 17.89
N ASP A 85 34.36 16.58 16.80
CA ASP A 85 35.76 16.15 16.74
C ASP A 85 36.74 17.29 17.01
N ARG A 86 36.53 18.46 16.39
CA ARG A 86 37.35 19.64 16.65
C ARG A 86 37.29 20.05 18.13
N THR A 87 36.09 20.03 18.72
CA THR A 87 35.87 20.40 20.11
C THR A 87 36.55 19.42 21.07
N LEU A 88 36.41 18.11 20.83
CA LEU A 88 37.03 17.07 21.64
C LEU A 88 38.56 17.07 21.54
N ARG A 89 39.13 17.37 20.36
CA ARG A 89 40.57 17.56 20.18
C ARG A 89 41.07 18.80 20.91
N ALA A 90 40.37 19.92 20.79
CA ALA A 90 40.72 21.16 21.50
C ALA A 90 40.71 20.99 23.02
N ALA A 91 39.80 20.15 23.54
CA ALA A 91 39.72 19.80 24.96
C ALA A 91 40.75 18.74 25.40
N GLY A 92 41.55 18.17 24.48
CA GLY A 92 42.53 17.12 24.79
C GLY A 92 41.92 15.75 25.14
N ILE A 93 40.62 15.55 24.87
CA ILE A 93 39.88 14.32 25.19
C ILE A 93 40.07 13.28 24.08
N ARG A 94 40.20 13.73 22.83
CA ARG A 94 40.45 12.89 21.65
C ARG A 94 41.75 13.33 20.98
N PRO A 95 42.66 12.41 20.58
CA PRO A 95 43.87 12.77 19.87
C PRO A 95 43.61 13.35 18.47
#